data_AF-A0A447URP2-F1
#
_entry.id   AF-A0A447URP2-F1
#
_cell.length_a   1.000
_cell.length_b   1.000
_cell.length_c   1.000
_cell.angle_alpha   90.00
_cell.angle_beta   90.00
_cell.angle_gamma   90.00
#
_symmetry.space_group_name_H-M   'P 1'
#
loop_
_entity.id
_entity.type
_entity.pdbx_description
1 polymer ?
#
loop_
_entity_poly.entity_id
_entity_poly.type
_entity_poly.pdbx_seq_one_letter_code
_entity_poly.pdbx_strand_id
1 'polypeptide(L)'
;MDDEQSAQRLKTALLEHGSRTDVLSGQQAACDMAALDEVDQVMAAIVGAAGLLPTLAAIRAGKTILLANKESLITCGASVYGRGETQ
;
A
#
# COMPACT_ATOMS: atom_id res chain seq x y z
N MET A 1 6.48 4.66 -5.73
CA MET A 1 6.92 6.04 -5.39
C MET A 1 5.94 7.03 -6.00
N ASP A 2 5.55 8.10 -5.29
CA ASP A 2 4.59 9.07 -5.86
C ASP A 2 5.22 9.92 -6.98
N ASP A 3 6.52 10.18 -6.91
CA ASP A 3 7.28 10.92 -7.92
C ASP A 3 7.90 10.01 -8.98
N GLU A 4 7.52 10.23 -10.24
CA GLU A 4 7.99 9.48 -11.41
C GLU A 4 9.49 9.68 -11.65
N GLN A 5 10.00 10.89 -11.40
CA GLN A 5 11.42 11.19 -11.62
C GLN A 5 12.30 10.42 -10.63
N SER A 6 11.89 10.35 -9.37
CA SER A 6 12.53 9.53 -8.34
C SER A 6 12.46 8.05 -8.63
N ALA A 7 11.32 7.56 -9.15
CA ALA A 7 11.17 6.16 -9.57
C ALA A 7 12.15 5.79 -10.70
N GLN A 8 12.28 6.65 -11.71
CA GLN A 8 13.22 6.43 -12.81
C GLN A 8 14.68 6.42 -12.32
N ARG A 9 15.04 7.34 -11.41
CA ARG A 9 16.37 7.35 -10.79
C ARG A 9 16.66 6.07 -10.01
N LEU A 10 15.68 5.58 -9.24
CA LEU A 10 15.81 4.34 -8.49
C LEU A 10 15.95 3.13 -9.43
N LYS A 11 15.16 3.08 -10.52
CA LYS A 11 15.22 2.01 -11.52
C LYS A 11 16.60 1.92 -12.16
N THR A 12 17.17 3.05 -12.58
CA THR A 12 18.54 3.09 -13.13
C THR A 12 19.55 2.59 -12.11
N ALA A 13 19.49 3.06 -10.87
CA ALA A 13 20.42 2.64 -9.82
C ALA A 13 20.33 1.13 -9.53
N LEU A 14 19.11 0.56 -9.50
CA LEU A 14 18.91 -0.88 -9.28
C LEU A 14 19.47 -1.73 -10.42
N LEU A 15 19.30 -1.28 -11.67
CA LEU A 15 19.86 -1.95 -12.85
C LEU A 15 21.40 -1.93 -12.83
N GLU A 16 22.01 -0.80 -12.46
CA GLU A 16 23.47 -0.67 -12.33
C GLU A 16 24.04 -1.64 -11.28
N HIS A 17 23.26 -1.97 -10.25
CA HIS A 17 23.64 -2.95 -9.22
C HIS A 17 23.22 -4.39 -9.55
N GLY A 18 22.70 -4.65 -10.77
CA GLY A 18 22.29 -5.97 -11.22
C GLY A 18 21.02 -6.52 -10.56
N SER A 19 20.21 -5.65 -9.94
CA SER A 19 18.94 -6.06 -9.34
C SER A 19 17.86 -6.26 -10.40
N ARG A 20 16.98 -7.25 -10.16
CA ARG A 20 15.80 -7.56 -10.99
C ARG A 20 14.50 -6.98 -10.41
N THR A 21 14.60 -6.12 -9.41
CA THR A 21 13.43 -5.53 -8.75
C THR A 21 12.68 -4.60 -9.71
N ASP A 22 11.38 -4.85 -9.89
CA ASP A 22 10.50 -3.96 -10.62
C ASP A 22 10.18 -2.72 -9.80
N VAL A 23 10.37 -1.54 -10.40
CA VAL A 23 10.08 -0.24 -9.79
C VAL A 23 8.77 0.28 -10.34
N LEU A 24 7.79 0.45 -9.46
CA LEU A 24 6.48 1.01 -9.79
C LEU A 24 6.27 2.38 -9.12
N SER A 25 5.51 3.23 -9.79
CA SER A 25 5.23 4.61 -9.39
C SER A 25 3.75 4.95 -9.43
N GLY A 26 3.39 5.99 -8.67
CA GLY A 26 2.03 6.48 -8.51
C GLY A 26 1.19 5.74 -7.48
N GLN A 27 0.03 6.34 -7.18
CA GLN A 27 -0.92 5.82 -6.20
C GLN A 27 -1.58 4.50 -6.65
N GLN A 28 -1.88 4.37 -7.94
CA GLN A 28 -2.50 3.14 -8.48
C GLN A 28 -1.56 1.94 -8.31
N ALA A 29 -0.26 2.10 -8.60
CA ALA A 29 0.72 1.05 -8.40
C ALA A 29 0.79 0.58 -6.93
N ALA A 30 0.65 1.49 -5.98
CA ALA A 30 0.61 1.13 -4.57
C ALA A 30 -0.64 0.31 -4.22
N CYS A 31 -1.80 0.66 -4.80
CA CYS A 31 -3.03 -0.12 -4.63
C CYS A 31 -2.92 -1.51 -5.25
N ASP A 32 -2.41 -1.60 -6.47
CA ASP A 32 -2.27 -2.86 -7.20
C ASP A 32 -1.30 -3.79 -6.46
N MET A 33 -0.15 -3.26 -6.03
CA MET A 33 0.83 -4.00 -5.24
C MET A 33 0.25 -4.53 -3.92
N ALA A 34 -0.53 -3.70 -3.22
CA ALA A 34 -1.15 -4.08 -1.96
C ALA A 34 -2.26 -5.14 -2.12
N ALA A 35 -2.80 -5.29 -3.33
CA ALA A 35 -3.85 -6.25 -3.67
C ALA A 35 -3.34 -7.53 -4.35
N LEU A 36 -2.04 -7.63 -4.66
CA LEU A 36 -1.45 -8.80 -5.33
C LEU A 36 -1.76 -10.10 -4.58
N ASP A 37 -2.08 -11.16 -5.32
CA ASP A 37 -2.40 -12.46 -4.74
C ASP A 37 -1.24 -13.05 -3.93
N GLU A 38 -0.02 -12.79 -4.36
CA GLU A 38 1.24 -13.22 -3.71
C GLU A 38 1.52 -12.53 -2.37
N VAL A 39 0.76 -11.48 -2.02
CA VAL A 39 0.93 -10.71 -0.78
C VAL A 39 -0.05 -11.23 0.27
N ASP A 40 0.43 -11.71 1.41
CA ASP A 40 -0.45 -12.17 2.51
C ASP A 40 -0.77 -11.06 3.52
N GLN A 41 0.18 -10.15 3.72
CA GLN A 41 0.15 -9.12 4.76
C GLN A 41 0.60 -7.77 4.21
N VAL A 42 -0.06 -6.70 4.64
CA VAL A 42 0.26 -5.32 4.25
C VAL A 42 0.44 -4.47 5.50
N MET A 43 1.61 -3.85 5.64
CA MET A 43 1.87 -2.90 6.72
C MET A 43 1.47 -1.48 6.32
N ALA A 44 0.43 -0.95 6.95
CA ALA A 44 -0.03 0.42 6.77
C ALA A 44 0.86 1.41 7.54
N ALA A 45 2.00 1.78 6.93
CA ALA A 45 2.98 2.71 7.48
C ALA A 45 2.98 4.10 6.79
N ILE A 46 2.19 4.28 5.73
CA ILE A 46 2.05 5.57 5.05
C ILE A 46 1.14 6.47 5.87
N VAL A 47 1.64 7.63 6.28
CA VAL A 47 0.87 8.61 7.07
C VAL A 47 -0.03 9.45 6.16
N GLY A 48 -1.22 9.81 6.65
CA GLY A 48 -2.16 10.70 5.97
C GLY A 48 -2.98 10.04 4.86
N ALA A 49 -3.64 10.86 4.03
CA ALA A 49 -4.61 10.40 3.02
C ALA A 49 -3.99 9.52 1.93
N ALA A 50 -2.69 9.68 1.64
CA ALA A 50 -1.98 8.91 0.64
C ALA A 50 -1.98 7.38 0.94
N GLY A 51 -2.00 7.01 2.23
CA GLY A 51 -2.02 5.60 2.66
C GLY A 51 -3.41 4.95 2.62
N LEU A 52 -4.49 5.74 2.50
CA LEU A 52 -5.85 5.23 2.65
C LEU A 52 -6.26 4.31 1.50
N LEU A 53 -6.02 4.72 0.25
CA LEU A 53 -6.37 3.93 -0.93
C LEU A 53 -5.65 2.58 -1.00
N PRO A 54 -4.31 2.49 -0.84
CA PRO A 54 -3.63 1.19 -0.87
C PRO A 54 -4.01 0.31 0.33
N THR A 55 -4.27 0.89 1.50
CA THR A 55 -4.78 0.14 2.65
C THR A 55 -6.18 -0.43 2.36
N LEU A 56 -7.07 0.35 1.76
CA LEU A 56 -8.41 -0.10 1.37
C LEU A 56 -8.35 -1.18 0.28
N ALA A 57 -7.44 -1.07 -0.68
CA ALA A 57 -7.24 -2.08 -1.72
C ALA A 57 -6.82 -3.42 -1.11
N ALA A 58 -5.86 -3.41 -0.17
CA ALA A 58 -5.45 -4.60 0.59
C ALA A 58 -6.61 -5.19 1.42
N ILE A 59 -7.41 -4.37 2.09
CA ILE A 59 -8.59 -4.81 2.84
C ILE A 59 -9.60 -5.49 1.91
N ARG A 60 -9.87 -4.89 0.74
CA ARG A 60 -10.80 -5.45 -0.26
C ARG A 60 -10.30 -6.77 -0.84
N ALA A 61 -8.98 -6.92 -0.97
CA ALA A 61 -8.34 -8.16 -1.38
C ALA A 61 -8.22 -9.21 -0.24
N GLY A 62 -8.76 -8.91 0.95
CA GLY A 62 -8.79 -9.83 2.09
C GLY A 62 -7.43 -10.02 2.77
N LYS A 63 -6.49 -9.08 2.59
CA LYS A 63 -5.15 -9.17 3.16
C LYS A 63 -5.14 -8.80 4.65
N THR A 64 -4.19 -9.36 5.39
CA THR A 64 -3.99 -8.97 6.80
C THR A 64 -3.32 -7.60 6.87
N ILE A 65 -3.96 -6.63 7.54
CA ILE A 65 -3.41 -5.28 7.68
C ILE A 65 -2.69 -5.13 9.02
N LEU A 66 -1.41 -4.77 8.96
CA LEU A 66 -0.59 -4.43 10.11
C LEU A 66 -0.54 -2.91 10.26
N LEU A 67 -1.07 -2.37 11.35
CA LEU A 67 -1.09 -0.92 11.60
C LEU A 67 0.20 -0.52 12.32
N ALA A 68 1.01 0.33 11.69
CA ALA A 68 2.29 0.74 12.27
C ALA A 68 2.13 1.84 13.34
N ASN A 69 1.08 2.68 13.27
CA ASN A 69 0.95 3.89 14.07
C ASN A 69 -0.44 4.03 14.73
N LYS A 70 -0.52 4.71 15.88
CA LYS A 70 -1.80 5.03 16.57
C LYS A 70 -2.78 5.81 15.68
N GLU A 71 -2.27 6.66 14.80
CA GLU A 71 -3.08 7.47 13.87
C GLU A 71 -3.71 6.63 12.74
N SER A 72 -3.06 5.52 12.35
CA SER A 72 -3.60 4.58 11.37
C SER A 72 -4.87 3.90 11.90
N LEU A 73 -4.96 3.63 13.21
CA LEU A 73 -6.20 3.15 13.85
C LEU A 73 -7.34 4.18 13.78
N ILE A 74 -7.04 5.46 13.94
CA ILE A 74 -8.05 6.54 13.91
C ILE A 74 -8.56 6.74 12.48
N THR A 75 -7.65 6.74 11.50
CA THR A 75 -7.97 6.97 10.08
C THR A 75 -8.67 5.76 9.45
N CYS A 76 -8.21 4.54 9.77
CA CYS A 76 -8.84 3.31 9.26
C CYS A 76 -10.10 2.94 10.05
N GLY A 77 -10.19 3.25 11.34
CA GLY A 77 -11.34 2.92 12.19
C GLY A 77 -12.66 3.50 11.66
N ALA A 78 -12.64 4.72 11.11
CA ALA A 78 -13.81 5.32 10.48
C ALA A 78 -14.24 4.62 9.17
N SER A 79 -13.30 3.98 8.45
CA SER A 79 -13.59 3.29 7.17
C SER A 79 -13.87 1.79 7.35
N VAL A 80 -13.41 1.18 8.44
CA VAL A 80 -13.58 -0.25 8.77
C VAL A 80 -14.86 -0.51 9.57
N TYR A 81 -15.41 0.49 10.28
CA TYR A 81 -16.66 0.37 11.05
C TYR A 81 -17.94 0.40 10.16
N GLY A 82 -17.88 -0.22 8.99
CA GLY A 82 -18.96 -0.23 8.00
C GLY A 82 -19.32 -1.61 7.45
N ARG A 83 -18.84 -2.72 8.04
CA ARG A 83 -19.29 -4.08 7.72
C ARG A 83 -19.18 -5.01 8.93
N GLY A 84 -20.13 -4.89 9.84
CA GLY A 84 -20.60 -5.96 10.70
C GLY A 84 -22.10 -5.80 10.80
N GLU A 85 -22.85 -6.90 10.77
CA GLU A 85 -24.32 -6.99 10.83
C GLU A 85 -25.01 -7.03 9.45
N THR A 86 -24.97 -8.23 8.85
CA THR A 86 -26.12 -8.75 8.13
C THR A 86 -26.66 -9.91 8.97
N GLN A 87 -27.73 -9.64 9.71
CA GLN A 87 -28.77 -10.62 10.05
C GLN A 87 -30.11 -10.03 9.63
#